data_AF-A0A928TP00-F1
#
_entry.id   AF-A0A928TP00-F1
#
_cell.length_a   1.000
_cell.length_b   1.000
_cell.length_c   1.000
_cell.angle_alpha   90.00
_cell.angle_beta   90.00
_cell.angle_gamma   90.00
#
_symmetry.space_group_name_H-M   'P 1'
#
loop_
_entity.id
_entity.type
_entity.pdbx_description
1 polymer ?
#
loop_
_entity_poly.entity_id
_entity_poly.type
_entity_poly.pdbx_seq_one_letter_code
_entity_poly.pdbx_strand_id
1 'polypeptide(L)'
;MNHGPAWRDDERPDAMIAGTLCLMSCYAQHPAPAYAARIADNLARLAAAGTLSAEFRSVCRRMAERWCALEAQARDRCACGARMRDDRTLQ
;
A
#
# COMPACT_ATOMS: atom_id res chain seq x y z
N MET A 1 2.21 20.21 -23.94
CA MET A 1 2.33 18.99 -23.10
C MET A 1 1.74 19.33 -21.75
N ASN A 2 0.50 18.89 -21.49
CA ASN A 2 -0.18 19.17 -20.23
C ASN A 2 0.33 18.18 -19.18
N HIS A 3 1.13 18.66 -18.23
CA HIS A 3 1.37 17.96 -16.98
C HIS A 3 0.06 18.03 -16.18
N GLY A 4 -0.69 16.91 -16.16
CA GLY A 4 -1.84 16.77 -15.28
C GLY A 4 -1.44 17.00 -13.82
N PRO A 5 -2.35 17.52 -12.98
CA PRO A 5 -1.99 17.94 -11.63
C PRO A 5 -1.52 16.73 -10.82
N ALA A 6 -0.33 16.88 -10.21
CA ALA A 6 0.15 15.96 -9.20
C ALA A 6 -0.91 15.84 -8.09
N TRP A 7 -1.40 14.62 -7.87
CA TRP A 7 -2.38 14.25 -6.86
C TRP A 7 -2.07 14.86 -5.50
N ARG A 8 -2.58 16.06 -5.22
CA ARG A 8 -2.74 16.57 -3.87
C ARG A 8 -4.02 15.96 -3.30
N ASP A 9 -3.99 14.65 -3.07
CA ASP A 9 -5.05 13.89 -2.39
C ASP A 9 -5.11 14.18 -0.87
N ASP A 10 -4.44 15.24 -0.40
CA ASP A 10 -4.36 15.60 1.02
C ASP A 10 -5.67 16.21 1.57
N GLU A 11 -6.65 16.56 0.73
CA GLU A 11 -7.82 17.32 1.18
C GLU A 11 -9.08 16.50 1.48
N ARG A 12 -9.15 15.20 1.13
CA ARG A 12 -10.38 14.41 1.31
C ARG A 12 -10.10 13.01 1.88
N PRO A 13 -10.29 12.83 3.21
CA PRO A 13 -10.13 11.53 3.86
C PRO A 13 -10.96 10.42 3.18
N ASP A 14 -12.18 10.72 2.72
CA ASP A 14 -13.06 9.74 2.09
C ASP A 14 -12.50 9.17 0.79
N ALA A 15 -11.90 10.01 -0.06
CA ALA A 15 -11.28 9.58 -1.31
C ALA A 15 -10.08 8.68 -1.03
N MET A 16 -9.27 9.03 -0.03
CA MET A 16 -8.13 8.23 0.40
C MET A 16 -8.57 6.89 0.99
N ILE A 17 -9.65 6.86 1.78
CA ILE A 17 -10.24 5.61 2.32
C ILE A 17 -10.70 4.73 1.17
N ALA A 18 -11.49 5.26 0.23
CA ALA A 18 -11.98 4.49 -0.92
C ALA A 18 -10.84 3.95 -1.79
N GLY A 19 -9.84 4.77 -2.11
CA GLY A 19 -8.65 4.35 -2.85
C GLY A 19 -7.84 3.28 -2.11
N THR A 20 -7.71 3.40 -0.78
CA THR A 20 -7.03 2.41 0.04
C THR A 20 -7.77 1.06 0.04
N LEU A 21 -9.10 1.07 0.16
CA LEU A 21 -9.91 -0.15 0.06
C LEU A 21 -9.83 -0.80 -1.34
N CYS A 22 -9.81 0.02 -2.39
CA CYS A 22 -9.59 -0.45 -3.75
C CYS A 22 -8.24 -1.17 -3.87
N LEU A 23 -7.16 -0.54 -3.38
CA LEU A 23 -5.82 -1.15 -3.38
C LEU A 23 -5.75 -2.44 -2.56
N MET A 24 -6.41 -2.50 -1.40
CA MET A 24 -6.48 -3.73 -0.60
C MET A 24 -7.16 -4.86 -1.38
N SER A 25 -8.22 -4.54 -2.14
CA SER A 25 -8.93 -5.49 -2.99
C SER A 25 -8.05 -5.96 -4.15
N CYS A 26 -7.30 -5.05 -4.78
CA CYS A 26 -6.31 -5.39 -5.80
C CYS A 26 -5.20 -6.28 -5.25
N TYR A 27 -4.68 -5.97 -4.06
CA TYR A 27 -3.63 -6.76 -3.42
C TYR A 27 -4.10 -8.19 -3.10
N ALA A 28 -5.35 -8.37 -2.69
CA ALA A 28 -5.90 -9.70 -2.41
C ALA A 28 -5.92 -10.60 -3.66
N GLN A 29 -6.13 -10.02 -4.84
CA GLN A 29 -6.13 -10.73 -6.12
C GLN A 29 -4.71 -10.89 -6.68
N HIS A 30 -3.89 -9.85 -6.56
CA HIS A 30 -2.55 -9.78 -7.12
C HIS A 30 -1.56 -9.21 -6.08
N PRO A 31 -1.03 -10.07 -5.18
CA PRO A 31 -0.10 -9.62 -4.16
C PRO A 31 1.19 -9.08 -4.78
N ALA A 32 1.40 -7.77 -4.64
CA ALA A 32 2.60 -7.09 -5.12
C ALA A 32 3.14 -6.13 -4.05
N PRO A 33 4.47 -6.02 -3.88
CA PRO A 33 5.08 -5.12 -2.90
C PRO A 33 4.61 -3.67 -3.05
N ALA A 34 4.46 -3.19 -4.28
CA ALA A 34 4.06 -1.81 -4.56
C ALA A 34 2.66 -1.48 -4.01
N TYR A 35 1.72 -2.42 -4.08
CA TYR A 35 0.40 -2.24 -3.49
C TYR A 35 0.47 -2.21 -1.97
N ALA A 36 1.20 -3.13 -1.34
CA ALA A 36 1.34 -3.16 0.12
C ALA A 36 1.99 -1.87 0.67
N ALA A 37 3.04 -1.37 -0.01
CA ALA A 37 3.70 -0.12 0.33
C ALA A 37 2.74 1.09 0.26
N ARG A 38 1.97 1.19 -0.83
CA ARG A 38 1.00 2.28 -1.01
C ARG A 38 -0.14 2.23 0.01
N ILE A 39 -0.62 1.04 0.34
CA ILE A 39 -1.64 0.86 1.37
C ILE A 39 -1.11 1.29 2.74
N ALA A 40 0.12 0.90 3.10
CA ALA A 40 0.75 1.31 4.35
C ALA A 40 0.90 2.84 4.45
N ASP A 41 1.38 3.49 3.40
CA ASP A 41 1.53 4.95 3.33
C ASP A 41 0.18 5.69 3.50
N ASN A 42 -0.85 5.27 2.77
CA ASN A 42 -2.18 5.86 2.90
C ASN A 42 -2.74 5.69 4.32
N LEU A 43 -2.55 4.51 4.93
CA LEU A 43 -2.99 4.27 6.30
C LEU A 43 -2.22 5.13 7.31
N ALA A 44 -0.92 5.37 7.11
CA ALA A 44 -0.15 6.28 7.95
C ALA A 44 -0.65 7.73 7.84
N ARG A 45 -0.99 8.19 6.62
CA ARG A 45 -1.59 9.52 6.38
C ARG A 45 -2.97 9.64 7.04
N LEU A 46 -3.84 8.63 6.90
CA LEU A 46 -5.14 8.58 7.58
C LEU A 46 -4.98 8.57 9.11
N ALA A 47 -3.98 7.88 9.64
CA ALA A 47 -3.68 7.86 11.07
C ALA A 47 -3.22 9.22 11.62
N ALA A 48 -2.76 10.14 10.77
CA ALA A 48 -2.39 11.51 11.13
C ALA A 48 -3.52 12.53 10.87
N ALA A 49 -4.61 12.13 10.21
CA ALA A 49 -5.69 13.05 9.84
C ALA A 49 -6.53 13.49 11.06
N GLY A 50 -6.34 14.74 11.48
CA GLY A 50 -7.02 15.32 12.65
C GLY A 50 -8.55 15.41 12.51
N THR A 51 -9.06 15.41 11.27
CA THR A 51 -10.50 15.45 10.96
C THR A 51 -11.24 14.13 11.21
N LEU A 52 -10.52 13.02 11.39
CA LEU A 52 -11.10 11.70 11.67
C LEU A 52 -11.26 11.46 13.17
N SER A 53 -11.93 10.37 13.56
CA SER A 53 -12.01 9.99 14.98
C SER A 53 -10.69 9.42 15.49
N ALA A 54 -10.47 9.48 16.81
CA ALA A 54 -9.26 8.92 17.43
C ALA A 54 -9.18 7.40 17.28
N GLU A 55 -10.32 6.72 17.34
CA GLU A 55 -10.46 5.28 17.17
C GLU A 55 -10.07 4.87 15.76
N PHE A 56 -10.57 5.60 14.75
CA PHE A 56 -10.25 5.32 13.34
C PHE A 56 -8.75 5.52 13.09
N ARG A 57 -8.18 6.63 13.57
CA ARG A 57 -6.73 6.87 13.49
C ARG A 57 -5.91 5.75 14.14
N SER A 58 -6.35 5.24 15.30
CA SER A 58 -5.70 4.14 16.00
C SER A 58 -5.75 2.82 15.21
N VAL A 59 -6.88 2.54 14.54
CA VAL A 59 -6.99 1.40 13.62
C VAL A 59 -6.04 1.57 12.43
N CYS A 60 -6.04 2.73 11.79
CA CYS A 60 -5.17 3.01 10.65
C CYS A 60 -3.69 2.84 11.00
N ARG A 61 -3.25 3.28 12.19
CA ARG A 61 -1.87 3.11 12.65
C ARG A 61 -1.45 1.65 12.75
N ARG A 62 -2.25 0.83 13.46
CA ARG A 62 -1.99 -0.61 13.62
C ARG A 62 -2.03 -1.35 12.28
N MET A 63 -2.94 -0.93 11.39
CA MET A 63 -3.03 -1.48 10.05
C MET A 63 -1.81 -1.11 9.22
N ALA A 64 -1.31 0.13 9.28
CA ALA A 64 -0.11 0.55 8.56
C ALA A 64 1.10 -0.33 8.93
N GLU A 65 1.32 -0.57 10.23
CA GLU A 65 2.38 -1.47 10.72
C GLU A 65 2.25 -2.89 10.14
N ARG A 66 1.03 -3.44 10.14
CA ARG A 66 0.76 -4.75 9.55
C ARG A 66 1.04 -4.78 8.04
N TRP A 67 0.70 -3.71 7.32
CA TRP A 67 0.93 -3.62 5.89
C TRP A 67 2.42 -3.43 5.54
N CYS A 68 3.21 -2.77 6.37
CA CYS A 68 4.67 -2.77 6.24
C CYS A 68 5.25 -4.18 6.36
N ALA A 69 4.76 -4.99 7.31
CA ALA A 69 5.20 -6.38 7.43
C ALA A 69 4.80 -7.22 6.20
N LEU A 70 3.61 -7.00 5.63
CA LEU A 70 3.16 -7.67 4.40
C LEU A 70 3.97 -7.22 3.18
N GLU A 71 4.36 -5.96 3.11
CA GLU A 71 5.24 -5.44 2.07
C GLU A 71 6.59 -6.17 2.09
N ALA A 72 7.23 -6.28 3.25
CA ALA A 72 8.48 -7.02 3.41
C ALA A 72 8.34 -8.47 2.91
N GLN A 73 7.28 -9.18 3.34
CA GLN A 73 7.01 -10.55 2.88
C GLN A 73 6.76 -10.63 1.36
N ALA A 74 6.07 -9.65 0.78
CA ALA A 74 5.86 -9.60 -0.66
C ALA A 74 7.18 -9.36 -1.41
N ARG A 75 8.06 -8.50 -0.89
CA ARG A 75 9.40 -8.26 -1.47
C ARG A 75 10.24 -9.52 -1.45
N ASP A 76 10.27 -10.23 -0.34
CA ASP A 76 11.02 -11.49 -0.19
C ASP A 76 10.53 -12.55 -1.19
N ARG A 77 9.21 -12.69 -1.35
CA ARG A 77 8.62 -13.60 -2.35
C ARG A 77 9.00 -13.22 -3.78
N CYS A 78 8.94 -11.93 -4.12
CA CYS A 78 9.35 -11.46 -5.45
C CYS A 78 10.85 -11.73 -5.71
N ALA A 79 11.71 -11.50 -4.72
CA ALA A 79 13.15 -11.75 -4.84
C ALA A 79 13.46 -13.25 -5.03
N CYS A 80 12.84 -14.13 -4.24
CA CYS A 80 12.97 -15.57 -4.40
C CYS A 80 12.46 -16.05 -5.77
N GLY A 81 11.30 -15.56 -6.21
CA GLY A 81 10.73 -15.90 -7.52
C GLY A 81 11.59 -15.44 -8.69
N ALA A 82 12.20 -14.25 -8.59
CA ALA A 82 13.13 -13.75 -9.60
C ALA A 82 14.39 -14.64 -9.69
N ARG A 83 14.96 -15.02 -8.54
CA ARG A 83 16.14 -15.90 -8.48
C ARG A 83 15.89 -17.27 -9.10
N MET A 84 14.75 -17.89 -8.79
CA MET A 84 14.38 -19.19 -9.39
C MET A 84 14.14 -19.14 -10.91
N ARG A 85 13.73 -18.00 -11.45
CA ARG A 85 13.52 -17.83 -12.90
C ARG A 85 14.86 -17.70 -13.64
N ASP A 86 15.81 -16.98 -13.05
CA ASP A 86 17.15 -16.79 -13.60
C ASP A 86 17.89 -18.13 -13.71
N ASP A 87 17.88 -18.95 -12.65
CA ASP A 87 18.50 -20.29 -12.64
C ASP A 87 17.95 -21.23 -13.73
N ARG A 88 16.67 -21.09 -14.10
CA ARG A 88 16.04 -21.91 -15.18
C ARG A 88 16.36 -21.43 -16.59
N THR A 89 16.84 -20.20 -16.75
CA THR A 89 17.15 -19.62 -18.07
C THR A 89 18.60 -19.87 -18.48
N LEU A 90 19.44 -20.31 -17.53
CA LEU A 90 20.85 -20.63 -17.72
C LEU A 90 21.13 -22.13 -17.97
N GLN A 91 20.08 -22.95 -18.09
CA GLN A 91 20.14 -24.38 -18.48
C GLN A 91 19.69 -24.56 -19.92
#